data_AF-A0A246ED04-F1
#
_entry.id   AF-A0A246ED04-F1
#
_cell.length_a   1.000
_cell.length_b   1.000
_cell.length_c   1.000
_cell.angle_alpha   90.00
_cell.angle_beta   90.00
_cell.angle_gamma   90.00
#
_symmetry.space_group_name_H-M   'P 1'
#
loop_
_entity.id
_entity.type
_entity.pdbx_description
1 polymer ?
#
loop_
_entity_poly.entity_id
_entity_poly.type
_entity_poly.pdbx_seq_one_letter_code
_entity_poly.pdbx_strand_id
1 'polypeptide(L)'
;MLTTDEFIDKFYKELLTDEDLEDINYLTNFIDTDNTYWETVEEAEDYIIFKIVNREDKSEQFFIFTKRSYNIFKLQYEYPTFI
;
A
#
# COMPACT_ATOMS: atom_id res chain seq x y z
N MET A 1 -9.91 6.24 8.62
CA MET A 1 -9.33 4.96 9.08
C MET A 1 -9.57 3.94 8.00
N LEU A 2 -8.50 3.47 7.39
CA LEU A 2 -8.51 2.62 6.22
C LEU A 2 -7.89 1.27 6.57
N THR A 3 -8.64 0.18 6.43
CA THR A 3 -8.06 -1.15 6.63
C THR A 3 -7.31 -1.62 5.38
N THR A 4 -6.36 -2.55 5.54
CA THR A 4 -5.61 -3.15 4.42
C THR A 4 -6.54 -3.84 3.40
N ASP A 5 -7.59 -4.52 3.87
CA ASP A 5 -8.57 -5.18 3.00
C ASP A 5 -9.43 -4.15 2.24
N GLU A 6 -9.89 -3.08 2.90
CA GLU A 6 -10.62 -1.99 2.24
C GLU A 6 -9.75 -1.24 1.23
N PHE A 7 -8.48 -0.99 1.56
CA PHE A 7 -7.53 -0.37 0.66
C PHE A 7 -7.36 -1.20 -0.61
N ILE A 8 -7.14 -2.52 -0.50
CA ILE A 8 -7.00 -3.40 -1.66
C ILE A 8 -8.26 -3.32 -2.53
N ASP A 9 -9.44 -3.45 -1.93
CA ASP A 9 -10.71 -3.42 -2.66
C ASP A 9 -10.92 -2.08 -3.39
N LYS A 10 -10.70 -0.96 -2.70
CA LYS A 10 -10.80 0.39 -3.28
C LYS A 10 -9.76 0.63 -4.36
N PHE A 11 -8.50 0.23 -4.15
CA PHE A 11 -7.41 0.41 -5.11
C PHE A 11 -7.74 -0.28 -6.43
N TYR A 12 -8.14 -1.55 -6.41
CA TYR A 12 -8.48 -2.29 -7.64
C TYR A 12 -9.77 -1.83 -8.32
N LYS A 13 -10.65 -1.13 -7.59
CA LYS A 13 -11.87 -0.52 -8.15
C LYS A 13 -11.69 0.93 -8.56
N GLU A 14 -10.50 1.51 -8.37
CA GLU A 14 -10.22 2.94 -8.59
C GLU A 14 -11.14 3.86 -7.74
N LEU A 15 -11.39 3.48 -6.47
CA LEU A 15 -12.32 4.15 -5.54
C LEU A 15 -11.63 4.76 -4.30
N LEU A 16 -10.31 4.94 -4.33
CA LEU A 16 -9.62 5.63 -3.23
C LEU A 16 -10.03 7.10 -3.18
N THR A 17 -10.38 7.58 -1.99
CA THR A 17 -10.73 8.98 -1.74
C THR A 17 -9.51 9.77 -1.26
N ASP A 18 -9.61 11.10 -1.25
CA ASP A 18 -8.56 11.96 -0.69
C ASP A 18 -8.27 11.63 0.79
N GLU A 19 -9.30 11.27 1.57
CA GLU A 19 -9.15 10.83 2.96
C GLU A 19 -8.36 9.51 3.07
N ASP A 20 -8.60 8.56 2.16
CA ASP A 20 -7.83 7.31 2.11
C ASP A 20 -6.34 7.59 1.81
N LEU A 21 -6.07 8.55 0.93
CA LEU A 21 -4.71 8.95 0.57
C LEU A 21 -4.01 9.71 1.70
N GLU A 22 -4.73 10.52 2.49
CA GLU A 22 -4.21 11.14 3.71
C GLU A 22 -3.85 10.09 4.76
N ASP A 23 -4.72 9.10 4.97
CA ASP A 23 -4.46 7.99 5.91
C ASP A 23 -3.17 7.23 5.54
N ILE A 24 -2.89 7.06 4.24
CA ILE A 24 -1.63 6.46 3.73
C ILE A 24 -0.45 7.43 3.90
N ASN A 25 -0.61 8.71 3.59
CA ASN A 25 0.47 9.69 3.68
C ASN A 25 1.01 9.85 5.11
N TYR A 26 0.12 9.83 6.10
CA TYR A 26 0.50 10.00 7.51
C TYR A 26 0.76 8.68 8.23
N LEU A 27 0.39 7.53 7.64
CA LEU A 27 0.54 6.19 8.23
C LEU A 27 -0.08 6.04 9.63
N THR A 28 -0.97 6.96 10.03
CA THR A 28 -1.58 7.00 11.37
C THR A 28 -2.84 6.15 11.46
N ASN A 29 -3.50 5.94 10.32
CA ASN A 29 -4.86 5.41 10.23
C ASN A 29 -4.97 4.24 9.23
N PHE A 30 -3.84 3.68 8.80
CA PHE A 30 -3.79 2.51 7.94
C PHE A 30 -3.62 1.25 8.79
N ILE A 31 -4.61 0.36 8.80
CA ILE A 31 -4.76 -0.68 9.83
C ILE A 31 -4.81 -2.08 9.23
N ASP A 32 -4.09 -3.01 9.87
CA ASP A 32 -4.11 -4.43 9.54
C ASP A 32 -5.49 -5.09 9.78
N THR A 33 -5.72 -6.21 9.11
CA THR A 33 -6.83 -7.12 9.39
C THR A 33 -6.33 -8.50 9.83
N ASP A 34 -7.28 -9.38 10.15
CA ASP A 34 -7.00 -10.81 10.39
C ASP A 34 -6.49 -11.53 9.13
N ASN A 35 -6.72 -10.97 7.94
CA ASN A 35 -6.33 -11.57 6.66
C ASN A 35 -5.03 -10.98 6.12
N THR A 36 -4.84 -9.67 6.26
CA THR A 36 -3.73 -8.95 5.67
C THR A 36 -3.08 -7.99 6.67
N TYR A 37 -1.81 -7.68 6.46
CA TYR A 37 -1.11 -6.65 7.20
C TYR A 37 -0.20 -5.87 6.28
N TRP A 38 0.19 -4.67 6.68
CA TRP A 38 1.09 -3.84 5.89
C TRP A 38 2.41 -3.56 6.59
N GLU A 39 3.45 -3.34 5.80
CA GLU A 39 4.79 -2.98 6.28
C GLU A 39 5.37 -1.86 5.41
N THR A 40 5.96 -0.85 6.04
CA THR A 40 6.80 0.13 5.33
C THR A 40 8.07 -0.55 4.84
N VAL A 41 8.34 -0.47 3.53
CA VAL A 41 9.58 -0.93 2.92
C VAL A 41 10.60 0.22 2.91
N GLU A 42 10.14 1.41 2.54
CA GLU A 42 10.96 2.63 2.51
C GLU A 42 10.09 3.86 2.71
N GLU A 43 10.56 4.81 3.51
CA GLU A 43 9.97 6.14 3.60
C GLU A 43 11.02 7.19 3.24
N ALA A 44 10.70 7.99 2.23
CA ALA A 44 11.51 9.10 1.76
C ALA A 44 10.74 10.43 1.89
N GLU A 45 11.42 11.53 1.58
CA GLU A 45 10.80 12.87 1.59
C GLU A 45 9.65 12.98 0.59
N ASP A 46 9.78 12.34 -0.58
CA ASP A 46 8.84 12.50 -1.69
C ASP A 46 7.93 11.27 -1.91
N TYR A 47 8.18 10.14 -1.24
CA TYR A 47 7.40 8.92 -1.42
C TYR A 47 7.41 7.98 -0.21
N ILE A 48 6.47 7.04 -0.21
CA ILE A 48 6.41 5.88 0.70
C ILE A 48 6.29 4.64 -0.16
N ILE A 49 7.18 3.67 0.03
CA ILE A 49 7.03 2.31 -0.48
C ILE A 49 6.57 1.44 0.68
N PHE A 50 5.46 0.75 0.48
CA PHE A 50 4.95 -0.20 1.45
C PHE A 50 4.51 -1.47 0.73
N LYS A 51 4.36 -2.54 1.49
CA LYS A 51 3.78 -3.79 1.00
C LYS A 51 2.60 -4.22 1.85
N ILE A 52 1.67 -4.91 1.23
CA ILE A 52 0.59 -5.63 1.91
C ILE A 52 0.86 -7.12 1.76
N VAL A 53 0.85 -7.82 2.88
CA VAL A 53 1.12 -9.25 2.98
C VAL A 53 -0.15 -9.98 3.37
N ASN A 54 -0.51 -11.01 2.60
CA ASN A 54 -1.58 -11.92 2.98
C ASN A 54 -1.05 -12.92 4.03
N ARG A 55 -1.76 -13.05 5.15
CA ARG A 55 -1.32 -13.87 6.29
C ARG A 55 -1.40 -15.37 6.00
N GLU A 56 -2.32 -15.81 5.14
CA GLU A 56 -2.55 -17.21 4.79
C GLU A 56 -1.50 -17.72 3.78
N ASP A 57 -1.46 -17.11 2.59
CA ASP A 57 -0.64 -17.60 1.47
C ASP A 57 0.75 -16.95 1.37
N LYS A 58 1.02 -15.95 2.23
CA LYS A 58 2.27 -15.18 2.27
C LYS A 58 2.57 -14.41 0.98
N SER A 59 1.58 -14.19 0.14
CA SER A 59 1.71 -13.33 -1.04
C SER A 59 1.93 -11.87 -0.61
N GLU A 60 2.78 -11.18 -1.37
CA GLU A 60 3.14 -9.79 -1.12
C GLU A 60 2.74 -8.93 -2.31
N GLN A 61 2.18 -7.76 -2.04
CA GLN A 61 1.87 -6.74 -3.03
C GLN A 61 2.55 -5.44 -2.65
N PHE A 62 3.39 -4.92 -3.53
CA PHE A 62 4.16 -3.71 -3.31
C PHE A 62 3.47 -2.49 -3.93
N PHE A 63 3.48 -1.38 -3.20
CA PHE A 63 2.86 -0.13 -3.61
C PHE A 63 3.84 1.03 -3.37
N ILE A 64 3.78 2.03 -4.25
CA ILE A 64 4.46 3.32 -4.06
C ILE A 64 3.42 4.43 -4.01
N PHE A 65 3.44 5.19 -2.91
CA PHE A 65 2.67 6.41 -2.73
C PHE A 65 3.58 7.62 -2.91
N THR A 66 3.15 8.61 -3.69
CA THR A 66 3.90 9.83 -3.98
C THR A 66 3.36 10.99 -3.15
N LYS A 67 4.16 11.52 -2.22
CA LYS A 67 3.74 12.54 -1.25
C LYS A 67 3.37 13.89 -1.91
N ARG A 68 3.99 14.22 -3.05
CA ARG A 68 3.71 15.47 -3.78
C ARG A 68 2.46 15.42 -4.64
N SER A 69 2.25 14.32 -5.34
CA SER A 69 1.13 14.18 -6.28
C SER A 69 -0.05 13.40 -5.73
N TYR A 70 0.06 12.83 -4.52
CA TYR A 70 -0.95 11.99 -3.89
C TYR A 70 -1.40 10.82 -4.79
N ASN A 71 -0.49 10.35 -5.66
CA ASN A 71 -0.74 9.20 -6.51
C ASN A 71 -0.21 7.94 -5.85
N ILE A 72 -0.92 6.83 -6.06
CA ILE A 72 -0.51 5.51 -5.63
C ILE A 72 -0.45 4.54 -6.82
N PHE A 73 0.60 3.73 -6.86
CA PHE A 73 0.83 2.77 -7.93
C PHE A 73 1.18 1.41 -7.34
N LYS A 74 0.67 0.34 -7.96
CA LYS A 74 1.14 -1.02 -7.68
C LYS A 74 2.45 -1.25 -8.43
N LEU A 75 3.48 -1.66 -7.71
CA LEU A 75 4.74 -2.08 -8.29
C LEU A 75 4.58 -3.52 -8.81
N GLN A 76 4.56 -3.67 -10.14
CA GLN A 76 4.59 -4.98 -10.79
C GLN A 76 6.04 -5.30 -11.18
N TYR A 77 6.62 -6.29 -10.51
CA TYR A 77 7.92 -6.83 -10.88
C TYR A 77 7.72 -7.92 -11.94
N GLU A 78 7.97 -7.61 -13.21
CA GLU A 78 7.92 -8.59 -14.31
C GLU A 78 9.29 -9.25 -14.59
N TYR A 79 10.37 -8.80 -13.94
CA TYR A 79 11.73 -9.28 -14.21
C TYR A 79 12.27 -10.11 -13.03
N PRO A 80 12.96 -11.24 -13.31
CA PRO A 80 13.61 -12.01 -12.26
C PRO A 80 14.69 -11.17 -11.59
N THR A 81 14.61 -11.07 -10.26
CA THR A 81 15.68 -10.54 -9.43
C THR A 81 16.87 -11.49 -9.54
N PHE A 82 17.91 -11.10 -10.25
CA PHE A 82 19.19 -11.79 -10.16
C PHE A 82 19.78 -11.44 -8.79
N ILE A 83 19.57 -12.33 -7.82
CA ILE A 83 20.24 -12.35 -6.52
C ILE A 83 21.52 -13.18 -6.65
#